data_AF-A0A2V5LB66-F1
#
_entry.id   AF-A0A2V5LB66-F1
#
_cell.length_a   1.000
_cell.length_b   1.000
_cell.length_c   1.000
_cell.angle_alpha   90.00
_cell.angle_beta   90.00
_cell.angle_gamma   90.00
#
_symmetry.space_group_name_H-M   'P 1'
#
loop_
_entity.id
_entity.type
_entity.pdbx_description
1 polymer ?
#
loop_
_entity_poly.entity_id
_entity_poly.type
_entity_poly.pdbx_seq_one_letter_code
_entity_poly.pdbx_strand_id
1 'polypeptide(L)'
;MAILALSASIALADDFKTIRGKKYKNATISRVESDGIVVRTKSGIVKLYFTELPKEVQERFHYDASQASAAATPHQTPMNVAKPTDQAGSTGQRAIEKLQRDNLLRLDCTDPDAKAWIAPAAWISCDAQEKENVTKTLAFYCHPQCPSIWILDKQSGRKLASYGPFRRFEVY
;
A
#
# COMPACT_ATOMS: atom_id res chain seq x y z
N MET A 1 33.14 36.34 18.14
CA MET A 1 33.30 35.04 17.43
C MET A 1 32.11 34.17 17.82
N ALA A 2 31.06 34.14 16.99
CA ALA A 2 29.87 33.34 17.25
C ALA A 2 30.16 31.88 16.90
N ILE A 3 30.09 30.98 17.89
CA ILE A 3 30.25 29.54 17.70
C ILE A 3 28.96 29.02 17.08
N LEU A 4 28.96 28.81 15.77
CA LEU A 4 27.89 28.13 15.05
C LEU A 4 28.00 26.64 15.39
N ALA A 5 27.27 26.20 16.42
CA ALA A 5 27.13 24.78 16.72
C ALA A 5 26.33 24.13 15.57
N LEU A 6 27.03 23.62 14.57
CA LEU A 6 26.45 22.72 13.57
C LEU A 6 26.07 21.43 14.30
N SER A 7 24.81 21.32 14.67
CA SER A 7 24.19 20.05 15.06
C SER A 7 24.21 19.12 13.84
N ALA A 8 25.35 18.46 13.60
CA ALA A 8 25.44 17.36 12.66
C ALA A 8 24.57 16.23 13.20
N SER A 9 23.31 16.20 12.78
CA SER A 9 22.44 15.05 13.01
C SER A 9 23.05 13.90 12.22
N ILE A 10 23.81 13.04 12.89
CA ILE A 10 24.30 11.79 12.34
C ILE A 10 23.04 10.95 12.11
N ALA A 11 22.49 11.07 10.90
CA ALA A 11 21.33 10.32 10.48
C ALA A 11 21.80 8.89 10.16
N LEU A 12 22.09 8.12 11.22
CA LEU A 12 22.57 6.75 11.12
C LEU A 12 21.46 5.92 10.48
N ALA A 13 21.74 5.40 9.29
CA ALA A 13 20.83 4.50 8.61
C ALA A 13 20.85 3.16 9.33
N ASP A 14 19.71 2.76 9.88
CA ASP A 14 19.56 1.51 10.63
C ASP A 14 18.80 0.48 9.77
N ASP A 15 18.98 -0.79 10.08
CA ASP A 15 18.33 -1.89 9.37
C ASP A 15 17.20 -2.43 10.27
N PHE A 16 15.94 -2.10 9.95
CA PHE A 16 14.80 -2.58 10.72
C PHE A 16 14.25 -3.88 10.15
N LYS A 17 14.06 -4.88 11.01
CA LYS A 17 13.34 -6.10 10.68
C LYS A 17 12.07 -6.17 11.51
N THR A 18 10.90 -6.28 10.88
CA THR A 18 9.65 -6.50 11.61
C THR A 18 9.58 -7.94 12.12
N ILE A 19 8.78 -8.16 13.16
CA ILE A 19 8.51 -9.51 13.70
C ILE A 19 7.90 -10.45 12.64
N ARG A 20 7.26 -9.89 11.61
CA ARG A 20 6.71 -10.60 10.44
C ARG A 20 7.74 -10.90 9.35
N GLY A 21 9.00 -10.54 9.55
CA GLY A 21 10.11 -10.86 8.64
C GLY A 21 10.36 -9.83 7.53
N LYS A 22 9.59 -8.73 7.45
CA LYS A 22 9.84 -7.65 6.48
C LYS A 22 11.09 -6.87 6.89
N LYS A 23 12.02 -6.68 5.96
CA LYS A 23 13.30 -5.99 6.19
C LYS A 23 13.30 -4.63 5.51
N TYR A 24 13.66 -3.60 6.24
CA TYR A 24 13.86 -2.23 5.78
C TYR A 24 15.35 -1.92 5.94
N LYS A 25 16.05 -1.86 4.81
CA LYS A 25 17.50 -1.62 4.79
C LYS A 25 17.81 -0.15 4.57
N ASN A 26 18.89 0.33 5.18
CA ASN A 26 19.34 1.73 5.08
C ASN A 26 18.20 2.70 5.40
N ALA A 27 17.48 2.44 6.49
CA ALA A 27 16.36 3.24 6.90
C ALA A 27 16.85 4.38 7.80
N THR A 28 16.67 5.61 7.34
CA THR A 28 16.99 6.80 8.13
C THR A 28 15.74 7.23 8.88
N ILE A 29 15.81 7.30 10.21
CA ILE A 29 14.68 7.75 11.02
C ILE A 29 14.43 9.23 10.74
N SER A 30 13.24 9.56 10.23
CA SER A 30 12.83 10.95 10.03
C SER A 30 12.09 11.53 11.24
N ARG A 31 11.34 10.70 11.97
CA ARG A 31 10.58 11.12 13.15
C ARG A 31 10.23 9.91 14.03
N VAL A 32 10.18 10.11 15.34
CA VAL A 32 9.62 9.15 16.30
C VAL A 32 8.24 9.64 16.73
N GLU A 33 7.25 8.75 16.72
CA GLU A 33 5.87 8.99 17.15
C GLU A 33 5.55 8.08 18.35
N SER A 34 4.41 8.28 19.01
CA SER A 34 4.03 7.53 20.22
C SER A 34 3.75 6.04 19.97
N ASP A 35 3.39 5.67 18.74
CA ASP A 35 3.02 4.33 18.31
C ASP A 35 4.03 3.71 17.32
N GLY A 36 5.06 4.45 16.90
CA GLY A 36 6.05 3.95 15.94
C GLY A 36 7.11 4.95 15.50
N ILE A 37 7.93 4.54 14.53
CA ILE A 37 8.99 5.36 13.91
C ILE A 37 8.69 5.58 12.43
N VAL A 38 8.80 6.82 11.97
CA VAL A 38 8.76 7.16 10.56
C VAL A 38 10.18 7.13 10.03
N VAL A 39 10.43 6.29 9.02
CA VAL A 39 11.74 6.12 8.41
C VAL A 39 11.70 6.44 6.92
N ARG A 40 12.77 7.03 6.42
CA ARG A 40 13.04 7.26 5.01
C ARG A 40 13.97 6.16 4.51
N THR A 41 13.54 5.48 3.47
CA THR A 41 14.31 4.43 2.78
C THR A 41 14.49 4.83 1.31
N LYS A 42 15.27 4.05 0.56
CA LYS A 42 15.41 4.24 -0.90
C LYS A 42 14.07 4.12 -1.64
N SER A 43 13.13 3.33 -1.11
CA SER A 43 11.78 3.18 -1.70
C SER A 43 10.81 4.26 -1.23
N GLY A 44 11.17 5.14 -0.30
CA GLY A 44 10.31 6.22 0.17
C GLY A 44 10.17 6.26 1.69
N ILE A 45 9.19 7.03 2.16
CA ILE A 45 8.90 7.24 3.58
C ILE A 45 7.88 6.20 4.04
N VAL A 46 8.15 5.51 5.13
CA VAL A 46 7.29 4.47 5.72
C VAL A 46 7.24 4.62 7.24
N LYS A 47 6.07 4.37 7.84
CA LYS A 47 5.92 4.26 9.29
C LYS A 47 6.02 2.81 9.72
N LEU A 48 6.85 2.55 10.73
CA LEU A 48 7.01 1.25 11.39
C LEU A 48 6.45 1.35 12.80
N TYR A 49 5.37 0.61 13.07
CA TYR A 49 4.77 0.59 14.40
C TYR A 49 5.67 -0.17 15.38
N PHE A 50 5.76 0.32 16.63
CA PHE A 50 6.56 -0.35 17.66
C PHE A 50 6.11 -1.78 17.93
N THR A 51 4.80 -2.02 17.85
CA THR A 51 4.19 -3.35 18.02
C THR A 51 4.61 -4.36 16.95
N GLU A 52 5.07 -3.89 15.79
CA GLU A 52 5.58 -4.74 14.71
C GLU A 52 7.11 -4.88 14.74
N LEU A 53 7.79 -4.16 15.62
CA LEU A 53 9.23 -4.17 15.78
C LEU A 53 9.66 -5.12 16.92
N PRO A 54 10.88 -5.67 16.87
CA PRO A 54 11.44 -6.49 17.94
C PRO A 54 11.52 -5.71 19.26
N LYS A 55 11.42 -6.41 20.40
CA LYS A 55 11.49 -5.78 21.72
C LYS A 55 12.75 -4.95 21.93
N GLU A 56 13.88 -5.43 21.44
CA GLU A 56 15.16 -4.69 21.47
C GLU A 56 15.04 -3.29 20.83
N VAL A 57 14.29 -3.18 19.73
CA VAL A 57 14.05 -1.90 19.07
C VAL A 57 13.07 -1.06 19.89
N GLN A 58 11.99 -1.65 20.40
CA GLN A 58 11.03 -0.95 21.26
C GLN A 58 11.71 -0.33 22.50
N GLU A 59 12.60 -1.09 23.14
CA GLU A 59 13.39 -0.66 24.31
C GLU A 59 14.33 0.51 23.96
N ARG A 60 14.99 0.45 22.80
CA ARG A 60 15.87 1.52 22.30
C ARG A 60 15.14 2.86 22.08
N PHE A 61 13.84 2.81 21.79
CA PHE A 61 12.99 3.99 21.64
C PHE A 61 12.13 4.31 22.86
N HIS A 62 12.34 3.62 23.98
CA HIS A 62 11.58 3.79 25.23
C HIS A 62 10.06 3.72 25.03
N TYR A 63 9.62 2.81 24.16
CA TYR A 63 8.21 2.61 23.89
C TYR A 63 7.47 2.16 25.16
N ASP A 64 6.50 2.97 25.59
CA ASP A 64 5.59 2.64 26.69
C ASP A 64 4.22 2.26 26.11
N ALA A 65 3.92 0.96 26.17
CA ALA A 65 2.65 0.42 25.68
C ALA A 65 1.43 1.00 26.42
N SER A 66 1.60 1.54 27.63
CA SER A 66 0.51 2.15 28.41
C SER A 66 0.15 3.58 27.96
N GLN A 67 1.08 4.29 27.29
CA GLN A 67 0.83 5.61 26.70
C GLN A 67 0.45 5.55 25.22
N ALA A 68 0.57 4.37 24.60
CA ALA A 68 0.15 4.12 23.23
C ALA A 68 -1.36 3.93 23.17
N SER A 69 -2.09 5.03 23.09
CA SER A 69 -3.53 5.04 22.83
C SER A 69 -3.83 4.25 21.54
N ALA A 70 -4.53 3.12 21.71
CA ALA A 70 -5.08 2.19 20.72
C ALA A 70 -4.77 2.47 19.22
N ALA A 71 -3.66 1.93 18.74
CA ALA A 71 -3.47 1.60 17.31
C ALA A 71 -2.64 0.32 17.18
N ALA A 72 -3.02 -0.72 17.93
CA ALA A 72 -2.46 -2.05 17.82
C ALA A 72 -3.58 -3.05 17.51
N THR A 73 -3.99 -3.09 16.25
CA THR A 73 -4.64 -4.27 15.69
C THR A 73 -3.77 -4.71 14.51
N PRO A 74 -3.29 -5.96 14.47
CA PRO A 74 -3.03 -6.55 13.15
C PRO A 74 -4.35 -6.44 12.39
N HIS A 75 -4.37 -5.95 11.15
CA HIS A 75 -5.60 -5.77 10.39
C HIS A 75 -6.26 -7.14 10.08
N GLN A 76 -6.90 -7.71 11.09
CA GLN A 76 -8.09 -8.53 11.07
C GLN A 76 -9.10 -7.71 11.86
N THR A 77 -9.61 -6.66 11.23
CA THR A 77 -10.93 -6.18 11.60
C THR A 77 -11.92 -7.24 11.11
N PRO A 78 -12.74 -7.87 11.98
CA PRO A 78 -14.04 -8.31 11.51
C PRO A 78 -14.83 -7.01 11.26
N MET A 79 -14.60 -6.39 10.11
CA MET A 79 -15.56 -5.42 9.58
C MET A 79 -16.77 -6.25 9.17
N ASN A 80 -17.69 -6.35 10.12
CA ASN A 80 -19.12 -6.27 9.83
C ASN A 80 -19.35 -5.43 8.56
N VAL A 81 -20.19 -5.95 7.69
CA VAL A 81 -20.67 -5.33 6.45
C VAL A 81 -20.84 -3.82 6.62
N ALA A 82 -19.82 -3.05 6.25
CA ALA A 82 -19.86 -1.61 6.14
C ALA A 82 -19.71 -1.29 4.65
N LYS A 83 -20.87 -1.30 3.99
CA LYS A 83 -21.08 -0.70 2.67
C LYS A 83 -20.47 0.71 2.67
N PRO A 84 -19.47 1.03 1.82
CA PRO A 84 -18.95 2.38 1.72
C PRO A 84 -19.95 3.26 0.94
N THR A 85 -20.75 4.03 1.66
CA THR A 85 -21.25 5.35 1.23
C THR A 85 -20.16 6.36 1.63
N ASP A 86 -19.51 7.16 0.77
CA ASP A 86 -20.02 7.90 -0.37
C ASP A 86 -18.99 8.11 -1.52
N GLN A 87 -19.51 7.91 -2.72
CA GLN A 87 -19.26 8.61 -3.99
C GLN A 87 -17.93 8.46 -4.77
N ALA A 88 -16.73 8.42 -4.19
CA ALA A 88 -15.50 8.24 -5.01
C ALA A 88 -15.13 6.77 -5.28
N GLY A 89 -15.48 5.87 -4.35
CA GLY A 89 -15.34 4.41 -4.51
C GLY A 89 -16.46 3.75 -5.33
N SER A 90 -17.52 4.49 -5.65
CA SER A 90 -18.74 3.93 -6.25
C SER A 90 -18.59 3.56 -7.74
N THR A 91 -17.81 4.32 -8.52
CA THR A 91 -17.70 4.10 -9.97
C THR A 91 -16.84 2.88 -10.30
N GLY A 92 -15.68 2.75 -9.66
CA GLY A 92 -14.80 1.59 -9.83
C GLY A 92 -15.47 0.28 -9.38
N GLN A 93 -16.15 0.32 -8.22
CA GLN A 93 -16.86 -0.85 -7.68
C GLN A 93 -17.97 -1.35 -8.62
N ARG A 94 -18.84 -0.45 -9.10
CA ARG A 94 -19.94 -0.80 -10.02
C ARG A 94 -19.44 -1.38 -11.34
N ALA A 95 -18.35 -0.81 -11.88
CA ALA A 95 -17.72 -1.32 -13.09
C ALA A 95 -17.12 -2.72 -12.87
N ILE A 96 -16.43 -2.93 -11.75
CA ILE A 96 -15.87 -4.25 -11.38
C ILE A 96 -16.98 -5.29 -11.21
N GLU A 97 -18.06 -4.97 -10.49
CA GLU A 97 -19.21 -5.86 -10.31
C GLU A 97 -19.83 -6.26 -11.65
N LYS A 98 -19.93 -5.32 -12.60
CA LYS A 98 -20.39 -5.62 -13.96
C LYS A 98 -19.45 -6.56 -14.69
N LEU A 99 -18.15 -6.29 -14.65
CA LEU A 99 -17.15 -7.16 -15.28
C LEU A 99 -17.14 -8.57 -14.66
N GLN A 100 -17.38 -8.70 -13.36
CA GLN A 100 -17.48 -10.00 -12.70
C GLN A 100 -18.76 -10.75 -13.11
N ARG A 101 -19.91 -10.08 -13.09
CA ARG A 101 -21.21 -10.66 -13.48
C ARG A 101 -21.20 -11.18 -14.91
N ASP A 102 -20.62 -10.41 -15.81
CA ASP A 102 -20.55 -10.75 -17.23
C ASP A 102 -19.38 -11.73 -17.53
N ASN A 103 -18.67 -12.19 -16.48
CA ASN A 103 -17.48 -13.03 -16.57
C ASN A 103 -16.41 -12.44 -17.51
N LEU A 104 -16.24 -11.12 -17.51
CA LEU A 104 -15.27 -10.38 -18.33
C LEU A 104 -14.00 -10.02 -17.57
N LEU A 105 -13.99 -10.20 -16.24
CA LEU A 105 -12.83 -10.01 -15.36
C LEU A 105 -12.41 -11.33 -14.71
N ARG A 106 -11.12 -11.64 -14.76
CA ARG A 106 -10.45 -12.61 -13.88
C ARG A 106 -9.42 -11.88 -13.05
N LEU A 107 -9.39 -12.13 -11.74
CA LEU A 107 -8.45 -11.49 -10.82
C LEU A 107 -7.59 -12.56 -10.14
N ASP A 108 -6.28 -12.30 -10.07
CA ASP A 108 -5.30 -13.10 -9.35
C ASP A 108 -4.50 -12.19 -8.41
N CYS A 109 -4.67 -12.40 -7.12
CA CYS A 109 -4.01 -11.66 -6.04
C CYS A 109 -2.88 -12.48 -5.40
N THR A 110 -2.43 -13.59 -6.01
CA THR A 110 -1.42 -14.48 -5.41
C THR A 110 -0.05 -13.80 -5.38
N ASP A 111 0.28 -13.05 -6.44
CA ASP A 111 1.54 -12.33 -6.57
C ASP A 111 1.46 -10.92 -5.96
N PRO A 112 2.56 -10.39 -5.38
CA PRO A 112 2.66 -8.99 -4.92
C PRO A 112 2.32 -7.93 -5.98
N ASP A 113 2.49 -8.31 -7.24
CA ASP A 113 2.01 -7.56 -8.40
C ASP A 113 0.78 -8.30 -8.94
N ALA A 114 -0.39 -7.96 -8.39
CA ALA A 114 -1.64 -8.62 -8.75
C ALA A 114 -1.89 -8.54 -10.26
N LYS A 115 -2.69 -9.47 -10.79
CA LYS A 115 -3.01 -9.52 -12.22
C LYS A 115 -4.52 -9.55 -12.41
N ALA A 116 -5.03 -8.65 -13.23
CA ALA A 116 -6.42 -8.65 -13.66
C ALA A 116 -6.47 -8.83 -15.17
N TRP A 117 -7.19 -9.86 -15.63
CA TRP A 117 -7.47 -10.06 -17.05
C TRP A 117 -8.86 -9.52 -17.37
N ILE A 118 -8.93 -8.48 -18.20
CA ILE A 118 -10.18 -7.83 -18.59
C ILE A 118 -10.40 -8.06 -20.08
N ALA A 119 -11.64 -8.37 -20.47
CA ALA A 119 -12.00 -8.52 -21.87
C ALA A 119 -11.75 -7.21 -22.65
N PRO A 120 -11.07 -7.25 -23.81
CA PRO A 120 -10.69 -6.04 -24.55
C PRO A 120 -11.87 -5.13 -24.88
N ALA A 121 -13.02 -5.68 -25.29
CA ALA A 121 -14.21 -4.90 -25.58
C ALA A 121 -14.72 -4.11 -24.37
N ALA A 122 -14.65 -4.69 -23.18
CA ALA A 122 -15.06 -4.03 -21.95
C ALA A 122 -14.04 -2.96 -21.53
N TRP A 123 -12.75 -3.25 -21.64
CA TRP A 123 -11.69 -2.28 -21.35
C TRP A 123 -11.74 -1.08 -22.29
N ILE A 124 -11.96 -1.29 -23.59
CA ILE A 124 -12.05 -0.22 -24.59
C ILE A 124 -13.29 0.66 -24.34
N SER A 125 -14.38 0.08 -23.86
CA SER A 125 -15.62 0.82 -23.55
C SER A 125 -15.51 1.75 -22.35
N CYS A 126 -14.50 1.58 -21.49
CA CYS A 126 -14.26 2.44 -20.34
C CYS A 126 -13.52 3.72 -20.72
N ASP A 127 -13.94 4.84 -20.15
CA ASP A 127 -13.19 6.10 -20.24
C ASP A 127 -11.90 6.07 -19.39
N ALA A 128 -11.07 7.11 -19.50
CA ALA A 128 -9.78 7.16 -18.80
C ALA A 128 -9.92 7.14 -17.27
N GLN A 129 -10.94 7.82 -16.74
CA GLN A 129 -11.21 7.89 -15.31
C GLN A 129 -11.74 6.56 -14.79
N GLU A 130 -12.62 5.90 -15.54
CA GLU A 130 -13.11 4.56 -15.22
C GLU A 130 -11.99 3.54 -15.21
N LYS A 131 -11.10 3.55 -16.21
CA LYS A 131 -9.93 2.67 -16.26
C LYS A 131 -9.04 2.85 -15.04
N GLU A 132 -8.75 4.10 -14.67
CA GLU A 132 -7.94 4.40 -13.50
C GLU A 132 -8.62 3.95 -12.21
N ASN A 133 -9.91 4.28 -12.04
CA ASN A 133 -10.69 3.92 -10.86
C ASN A 133 -10.79 2.39 -10.70
N VAL A 134 -11.13 1.65 -11.77
CA VAL A 134 -11.17 0.18 -11.79
C VAL A 134 -9.81 -0.40 -11.41
N THR A 135 -8.74 0.09 -12.03
CA THR A 135 -7.39 -0.41 -11.79
C THR A 135 -6.96 -0.21 -10.34
N LYS A 136 -7.17 1.00 -9.79
CA LYS A 136 -6.88 1.30 -8.39
C LYS A 136 -7.71 0.44 -7.46
N THR A 137 -9.03 0.35 -7.67
CA THR A 137 -9.91 -0.44 -6.81
C THR A 137 -9.50 -1.91 -6.79
N LEU A 138 -9.13 -2.51 -7.93
CA LEU A 138 -8.64 -3.89 -7.97
C LEU A 138 -7.30 -4.06 -7.25
N ALA A 139 -6.38 -3.11 -7.40
CA ALA A 139 -5.09 -3.15 -6.70
C ALA A 139 -5.26 -3.06 -5.18
N PHE A 140 -6.12 -2.15 -4.71
CA PHE A 140 -6.47 -2.00 -3.29
C PHE A 140 -7.21 -3.22 -2.75
N TYR A 141 -8.06 -3.85 -3.55
CA TYR A 141 -8.76 -5.08 -3.18
C TYR A 141 -7.77 -6.22 -2.94
N CYS A 142 -6.79 -6.42 -3.83
CA CYS A 142 -5.80 -7.47 -3.63
C CYS A 142 -4.87 -7.14 -2.46
N HIS A 143 -4.26 -5.95 -2.47
CA HIS A 143 -3.15 -5.61 -1.58
C HIS A 143 -3.34 -4.21 -0.97
N PRO A 144 -4.18 -4.07 0.07
CA PRO A 144 -4.53 -2.76 0.62
C PRO A 144 -3.33 -1.98 1.19
N GLN A 145 -2.27 -2.69 1.61
CA GLN A 145 -1.06 -2.07 2.17
C GLN A 145 -0.01 -1.67 1.12
N CYS A 146 -0.03 -2.30 -0.07
CA CYS A 146 0.88 -2.04 -1.17
C CYS A 146 0.17 -2.36 -2.50
N PRO A 147 -0.77 -1.51 -2.93
CA PRO A 147 -1.66 -1.82 -4.04
C PRO A 147 -0.90 -1.72 -5.37
N SER A 148 -0.54 -2.88 -5.93
CA SER A 148 0.12 -2.99 -7.23
C SER A 148 -0.65 -3.98 -8.10
N ILE A 149 -0.92 -3.62 -9.35
CA ILE A 149 -1.64 -4.48 -10.29
C ILE A 149 -1.22 -4.25 -11.75
N TRP A 150 -1.27 -5.33 -12.53
CA TRP A 150 -1.22 -5.35 -13.99
C TRP A 150 -2.60 -5.66 -14.56
N ILE A 151 -3.09 -4.80 -15.44
CA ILE A 151 -4.26 -5.08 -16.27
C ILE A 151 -3.76 -5.73 -17.56
N LEU A 152 -4.30 -6.90 -17.84
CA LEU A 152 -3.95 -7.75 -18.96
C LEU A 152 -5.19 -7.97 -19.83
N ASP A 153 -4.95 -8.11 -21.12
CA ASP A 153 -5.96 -8.51 -22.07
C ASP A 153 -6.37 -9.97 -21.83
N LYS A 154 -7.67 -10.24 -21.69
CA LYS A 154 -8.17 -11.59 -21.37
C LYS A 154 -7.90 -12.62 -22.47
N GLN A 155 -7.75 -12.20 -23.73
CA GLN A 155 -7.55 -13.12 -24.86
C GLN A 155 -6.06 -13.34 -25.15
N SER A 156 -5.30 -12.26 -25.22
CA SER A 156 -3.90 -12.24 -25.65
C SER A 156 -2.89 -12.17 -24.50
N GLY A 157 -3.32 -11.82 -23.29
CA GLY A 157 -2.42 -11.57 -22.16
C GLY A 157 -1.58 -10.30 -22.29
N ARG A 158 -1.81 -9.48 -23.32
CA ARG A 158 -1.10 -8.21 -23.53
C ARG A 158 -1.35 -7.25 -22.37
N LYS A 159 -0.33 -6.50 -21.95
CA LYS A 159 -0.51 -5.44 -20.95
C LYS A 159 -1.38 -4.33 -21.51
N LEU A 160 -2.39 -3.93 -20.75
CA LEU A 160 -3.32 -2.86 -21.08
C LEU A 160 -3.14 -1.66 -20.17
N ALA A 161 -2.86 -1.89 -18.88
CA ALA A 161 -2.56 -0.84 -17.92
C ALA A 161 -1.79 -1.38 -16.72
N SER A 162 -1.24 -0.49 -15.91
CA SER A 162 -0.66 -0.82 -14.61
C SER A 162 -0.92 0.27 -13.58
N TYR A 163 -0.84 -0.11 -12.32
CA TYR A 163 -0.86 0.82 -11.19
C TYR A 163 0.00 0.25 -10.06
N GLY A 164 0.68 1.12 -9.32
CA GLY A 164 1.44 0.70 -8.14
C GLY A 164 1.77 1.86 -7.19
N PRO A 165 2.27 1.57 -5.99
CA PRO A 165 2.72 2.60 -5.05
C PRO A 165 3.96 3.38 -5.58
N PHE A 166 4.77 2.72 -6.43
CA PHE A 166 5.97 3.31 -7.05
C PHE A 166 5.81 3.53 -8.56
N ARG A 167 4.64 3.20 -9.12
CA ARG A 167 4.31 3.33 -10.55
C ARG A 167 2.99 4.09 -10.65
N ARG A 168 2.98 5.27 -11.28
CA ARG A 168 1.71 5.97 -11.57
C ARG A 168 0.82 5.09 -12.44
N PHE A 169 -0.48 5.37 -12.44
CA PHE A 169 -1.38 4.72 -13.39
C PHE A 169 -0.89 4.99 -14.82
N GLU A 170 -0.73 3.92 -15.59
CA GLU A 170 -0.21 3.96 -16.96
C GLU A 170 -1.04 3.04 -17.84
N VAL A 171 -1.35 3.48 -19.06
CA VAL A 171 -2.08 2.71 -20.08
C VAL A 171 -1.13 2.43 -21.25
N TYR A 172 -1.15 1.21 -21.78
CA TYR A 172 -0.26 0.72 -22.84
C TYR A 172 -0.98 0.50 -24.17
#